data_AF-A0A9Q1FZ59-F1
#
_entry.id   AF-A0A9Q1FZ59-F1
#
_cell.length_a   1.000
_cell.length_b   1.000
_cell.length_c   1.000
_cell.angle_alpha   90.00
_cell.angle_beta   90.00
_cell.angle_gamma   90.00
#
_symmetry.space_group_name_H-M   'P 1'
#
loop_
_entity.id
_entity.type
_entity.pdbx_description
1 polymer ?
#
loop_
_entity_poly.entity_id
_entity_poly.type
_entity_poly.pdbx_seq_one_letter_code
_entity_poly.pdbx_strand_id
1 'polypeptide(L)'
;MYTGERVTLSCGFGGDPAGWEYLWYKDRLRYALPNTDSSRTDGSSYIISSAALAHSGEYRCIAARGREYLYSDYSDPLTLEISDLPEAQLSVQSGWTEVFPTERVTLRCIIEGSST
;
A
#
# COMPACT_ATOMS: atom_id res chain seq x y z
N MET A 1 2.11 3.31 4.82
CA MET A 1 2.72 2.04 4.36
C MET A 1 4.10 2.34 3.81
N TYR A 2 4.98 1.36 3.71
CA TYR A 2 6.33 1.55 3.21
C TYR A 2 6.57 0.82 1.88
N THR A 3 7.56 1.28 1.12
CA THR A 3 8.02 0.60 -0.09
C THR A 3 8.38 -0.87 0.19
N GLY A 4 8.00 -1.76 -0.72
CA GLY A 4 8.23 -3.21 -0.61
C GLY A 4 7.14 -3.98 0.13
N GLU A 5 6.24 -3.31 0.86
CA GLU A 5 5.12 -3.98 1.54
C GLU A 5 4.07 -4.49 0.54
N ARG A 6 3.41 -5.61 0.88
CA ARG A 6 2.24 -6.09 0.13
C ARG A 6 0.98 -5.39 0.62
N VAL A 7 0.26 -4.73 -0.29
CA VAL A 7 -0.98 -4.02 0.02
C VAL A 7 -2.16 -4.74 -0.63
N THR A 8 -3.25 -4.90 0.10
CA THR A 8 -4.52 -5.44 -0.41
C THR A 8 -5.63 -4.45 -0.15
N LEU A 9 -6.15 -3.83 -1.20
CA LEU A 9 -7.37 -3.04 -1.16
C LEU A 9 -8.56 -3.98 -1.40
N SER A 10 -9.67 -3.73 -0.72
CA SER A 10 -10.88 -4.56 -0.82
C SER A 10 -12.09 -3.70 -1.13
N CYS A 11 -12.92 -4.17 -2.05
CA CYS A 11 -14.17 -3.56 -2.45
C CYS A 11 -15.30 -4.56 -2.25
N GLY A 12 -16.43 -4.09 -1.73
CA GLY A 12 -17.59 -4.93 -1.51
C GLY A 12 -18.70 -4.13 -0.84
N PHE A 13 -19.90 -4.67 -0.88
CA PHE A 13 -21.05 -4.15 -0.15
C PHE A 13 -21.59 -5.25 0.76
N GLY A 14 -22.38 -4.89 1.78
CA GLY A 14 -22.91 -5.82 2.79
C GLY A 14 -23.99 -6.80 2.29
N GLY A 15 -23.94 -7.21 1.02
CA GLY A 15 -24.89 -8.15 0.40
C GLY A 15 -24.20 -9.33 -0.28
N ASP A 16 -24.91 -10.02 -1.15
CA ASP A 16 -24.41 -11.22 -1.85
C ASP A 16 -23.34 -10.87 -2.90
N PRO A 17 -22.09 -11.33 -2.74
CA PRO A 17 -21.01 -11.07 -3.69
C PRO A 17 -21.16 -11.85 -5.01
N ALA A 18 -22.05 -12.83 -5.10
CA ALA A 18 -22.15 -13.70 -6.27
C ALA A 18 -22.60 -12.96 -7.54
N GLY A 19 -21.76 -13.04 -8.59
CA GLY A 19 -22.06 -12.51 -9.92
C GLY A 19 -21.76 -11.02 -10.10
N TRP A 20 -21.06 -10.39 -9.17
CA TRP A 20 -20.49 -9.06 -9.33
C TRP A 20 -19.03 -9.16 -9.80
N GLU A 21 -18.64 -8.21 -10.64
CA GLU A 21 -17.26 -7.95 -11.05
C GLU A 21 -16.87 -6.56 -10.58
N TYR A 22 -15.66 -6.37 -10.07
CA TYR A 22 -15.21 -5.10 -9.53
C TYR A 22 -14.10 -4.51 -10.38
N LEU A 23 -14.22 -3.22 -10.65
CA LEU A 23 -13.25 -2.45 -11.42
C LEU A 23 -12.65 -1.37 -10.52
N TRP A 24 -11.33 -1.27 -10.53
CA TRP A 24 -10.56 -0.34 -9.71
C TRP A 24 -10.11 0.86 -10.51
N TYR A 25 -10.12 2.03 -9.88
CA TYR A 25 -9.66 3.28 -10.45
C TYR A 25 -8.72 3.96 -9.47
N LYS A 26 -7.67 4.58 -10.00
CA LYS A 26 -6.71 5.38 -9.24
C LYS A 26 -6.73 6.82 -9.73
N ASP A 27 -6.73 7.75 -8.80
CA ASP A 27 -6.74 9.18 -9.01
C ASP A 27 -7.87 9.59 -9.98
N ARG A 28 -7.54 10.37 -11.02
CA ARG A 28 -8.49 10.81 -12.06
C ARG A 28 -8.37 10.00 -13.35
N LEU A 29 -7.81 8.78 -13.28
CA LEU A 29 -7.72 7.92 -14.46
C LEU A 29 -9.11 7.54 -14.95
N ARG A 30 -9.34 7.69 -16.25
CA ARG A 30 -10.62 7.37 -16.90
C ARG A 30 -10.78 5.88 -17.22
N TYR A 31 -9.70 5.11 -17.12
CA TYR A 31 -9.68 3.69 -17.40
C TYR A 31 -9.50 2.92 -16.09
N ALA A 32 -10.11 1.74 -16.04
CA ALA A 32 -9.91 0.82 -14.92
C ALA A 32 -8.45 0.36 -14.89
N LEU A 33 -7.89 0.26 -13.69
CA LEU A 33 -6.59 -0.34 -13.47
C LEU A 33 -6.61 -1.78 -13.98
N PRO A 34 -5.54 -2.23 -14.63
CA PRO A 34 -5.46 -3.62 -15.04
C PRO A 34 -5.44 -4.49 -13.76
N ASN A 35 -6.26 -5.54 -13.75
CA ASN A 35 -6.28 -6.53 -12.69
C ASN A 35 -5.02 -7.40 -12.79
N THR A 36 -3.84 -6.84 -12.48
CA THR A 36 -2.57 -7.54 -12.63
C THR A 36 -2.23 -8.46 -11.46
N ASP A 37 -3.03 -8.44 -10.39
CA ASP A 37 -2.66 -9.13 -9.14
C ASP A 37 -3.89 -9.53 -8.28
N SER A 38 -5.12 -9.43 -8.80
CA SER A 38 -6.33 -9.72 -8.01
C SER A 38 -6.42 -11.20 -7.66
N SER A 39 -6.26 -11.56 -6.39
CA SER A 39 -6.38 -12.94 -5.91
C SER A 39 -7.78 -13.53 -6.03
N ARG A 40 -8.79 -12.71 -6.35
CA ARG A 40 -10.18 -13.12 -6.51
C ARG A 40 -10.61 -13.04 -7.96
N THR A 41 -11.37 -14.04 -8.38
CA THR A 41 -11.94 -14.17 -9.73
C THR A 41 -12.86 -13.01 -10.11
N ASP A 42 -13.44 -12.33 -9.12
CA ASP A 42 -14.38 -11.21 -9.29
C ASP A 42 -13.71 -9.81 -9.30
N GLY A 43 -12.40 -9.72 -9.05
CA GLY A 43 -11.70 -8.42 -8.96
C GLY A 43 -12.01 -7.62 -7.69
N SER A 44 -12.72 -8.17 -6.70
CA SER A 44 -13.07 -7.46 -5.45
C SER A 44 -11.86 -7.07 -4.59
N SER A 45 -10.67 -7.60 -4.90
CA SER A 45 -9.40 -7.19 -4.31
C SER A 45 -8.44 -6.62 -5.35
N TYR A 46 -7.81 -5.49 -5.02
CA TYR A 46 -6.67 -4.97 -5.76
C TYR A 46 -5.41 -5.17 -4.93
N ILE A 47 -4.46 -5.93 -5.46
CA ILE A 47 -3.23 -6.28 -4.76
C ILE A 47 -2.06 -5.53 -5.39
N ILE A 48 -1.23 -4.97 -4.53
CA ILE A 48 0.08 -4.44 -4.88
C ILE A 48 1.08 -5.38 -4.21
N SER A 49 1.68 -6.29 -5.00
CA SER A 49 2.64 -7.27 -4.47
C SER A 49 3.86 -6.64 -3.78
N SER A 50 4.33 -5.51 -4.30
CA SER A 50 5.44 -4.74 -3.76
C SER A 50 5.17 -3.24 -3.90
N ALA A 51 4.92 -2.58 -2.78
CA ALA A 51 4.60 -1.16 -2.73
C ALA A 51 5.76 -0.29 -3.25
N ALA A 52 5.39 0.81 -3.89
CA ALA A 52 6.31 1.79 -4.47
C ALA A 52 5.64 3.16 -4.35
N LEU A 53 6.42 4.24 -4.30
CA LEU A 53 5.88 5.60 -4.12
C LEU A 53 4.80 5.97 -5.16
N ALA A 54 4.92 5.47 -6.39
CA ALA A 54 3.95 5.70 -7.47
C ALA A 54 2.56 5.07 -7.21
N HIS A 55 2.48 4.10 -6.30
CA HIS A 55 1.22 3.50 -5.89
C HIS A 55 0.45 4.39 -4.90
N SER A 56 1.06 5.44 -4.32
CA SER A 56 0.32 6.43 -3.53
C SER A 56 -0.72 7.15 -4.38
N GLY A 57 -1.91 7.40 -3.84
CA GLY A 57 -3.00 8.07 -4.54
C GLY A 57 -4.38 7.76 -3.99
N GLU A 58 -5.40 8.29 -4.65
CA GLU A 58 -6.80 8.04 -4.28
C GLU A 58 -7.34 6.84 -5.07
N TYR A 59 -7.90 5.85 -4.39
CA TYR A 59 -8.48 4.66 -5.01
C TYR A 59 -10.00 4.64 -4.84
N ARG A 60 -10.69 4.22 -5.90
CA ARG A 60 -12.14 3.98 -5.91
C ARG A 60 -12.44 2.69 -6.66
N CYS A 61 -13.55 2.06 -6.34
CA CYS A 61 -14.05 0.92 -7.08
C CYS A 61 -15.49 1.13 -7.53
N ILE A 62 -15.88 0.44 -8.59
CA ILE A 62 -17.28 0.24 -8.99
C ILE A 62 -17.55 -1.26 -9.09
N ALA A 63 -18.80 -1.64 -8.84
CA ALA A 63 -19.29 -2.99 -9.07
C ALA A 63 -20.09 -3.04 -10.37
N ALA A 64 -19.86 -4.06 -11.18
CA ALA A 64 -20.56 -4.34 -12.42
C ALA A 64 -21.25 -5.70 -12.33
N ARG A 65 -22.45 -5.84 -12.88
CA ARG A 65 -23.17 -7.13 -12.92
C ARG A 65 -23.83 -7.39 -14.27
N GLY A 66 -23.63 -8.61 -14.77
CA GLY A 66 -24.28 -9.11 -15.98
C GLY A 66 -23.75 -8.48 -17.28
N ARG A 67 -24.33 -8.91 -18.41
CA ARG A 67 -23.93 -8.47 -19.77
C ARG A 67 -24.51 -7.10 -20.18
N GLU A 68 -25.41 -6.54 -19.38
CA GLU A 68 -26.12 -5.29 -19.68
C GLU A 68 -25.50 -4.05 -19.03
N TYR A 69 -24.24 -4.13 -18.58
CA TYR A 69 -23.50 -2.95 -18.08
C TYR A 69 -24.20 -2.22 -16.91
N LEU A 70 -24.80 -2.98 -15.98
CA LEU A 70 -25.28 -2.41 -14.73
C LEU A 70 -24.07 -2.11 -13.84
N TYR A 71 -23.69 -0.83 -13.81
CA TYR A 71 -22.63 -0.31 -12.97
C TYR A 71 -23.20 0.35 -11.73
N SER A 72 -22.55 0.15 -10.58
CA SER A 72 -22.75 0.99 -9.40
C SER A 72 -22.13 2.37 -9.60
N ASP A 73 -22.51 3.30 -8.73
CA ASP A 73 -21.70 4.48 -8.50
C ASP A 73 -20.32 4.11 -7.91
N TYR A 74 -19.39 5.07 -7.94
CA TYR A 74 -18.09 4.92 -7.28
C TYR A 74 -18.24 4.76 -5.77
N SER A 75 -17.39 3.92 -5.19
CA SER A 75 -17.20 3.88 -3.74
C SER A 75 -16.71 5.23 -3.20
N ASP A 76 -16.80 5.38 -1.88
CA ASP A 76 -16.04 6.41 -1.19
C ASP A 76 -14.55 6.29 -1.52
N PRO A 77 -13.84 7.43 -1.65
CA PRO A 77 -12.42 7.44 -1.95
C PRO A 77 -11.58 6.90 -0.79
N LEU A 78 -10.56 6.11 -1.13
CA LEU A 78 -9.55 5.63 -0.19
C LEU A 78 -8.17 6.19 -0.58
N THR A 79 -7.59 7.02 0.27
CA THR A 79 -6.23 7.53 0.06
C THR A 79 -5.20 6.53 0.56
N LEU A 80 -4.35 6.05 -0.35
CA LEU A 80 -3.20 5.21 -0.04
C LEU A 80 -1.93 6.06 -0.03
N GLU A 81 -1.20 6.03 1.09
CA GLU A 81 0.09 6.71 1.23
C GLU A 81 1.22 5.70 1.50
N ILE A 82 2.19 5.70 0.58
CA ILE A 82 3.40 4.89 0.62
C ILE A 82 4.60 5.84 0.76
N SER A 83 5.39 5.59 1.79
CA SER A 83 6.65 6.28 2.08
C SER A 83 7.83 5.35 1.86
N ASP A 84 9.04 5.90 1.72
CA ASP A 84 10.26 5.09 1.75
C ASP A 84 10.50 4.49 3.13
N LEU A 85 11.21 3.37 3.18
CA LEU A 85 11.61 2.75 4.45
C LEU A 85 12.44 3.75 5.26
N PRO A 86 12.20 3.87 6.58
CA PRO A 86 12.94 4.81 7.40
C PRO A 86 14.41 4.38 7.50
N GLU A 87 15.32 5.34 7.41
CA GLU A 87 16.75 5.07 7.52
C GLU A 87 17.16 4.93 8.99
N ALA A 88 17.92 3.87 9.28
CA ALA A 88 18.50 3.65 10.59
C ALA A 88 19.90 4.26 10.66
N GLN A 89 20.09 5.20 11.57
CA GLN A 89 21.40 5.79 11.86
C GLN A 89 22.01 5.12 13.10
N LEU A 90 23.19 4.52 12.91
CA LEU A 90 23.96 3.90 13.98
C LEU A 90 25.10 4.82 14.38
N SER A 91 25.16 5.16 15.67
CA SER A 91 26.22 5.98 16.25
C SER A 91 26.81 5.29 17.47
N VAL A 92 28.09 5.57 17.74
CA VAL A 92 28.71 5.20 19.01
C VAL A 92 28.29 6.25 20.03
N GLN A 93 27.71 5.81 21.15
CA GLN A 93 27.21 6.73 22.18
C GLN A 93 28.34 7.32 23.03
N SER A 94 29.50 6.68 23.05
CA SER A 94 30.68 7.18 23.76
C SER A 94 31.42 8.22 22.92
N GLY A 95 32.09 9.17 23.58
CA GLY A 95 32.85 10.24 22.91
C GLY A 95 34.22 9.83 22.36
N TRP A 96 34.50 8.53 22.21
CA TRP A 96 35.80 8.03 21.73
C TRP A 96 35.83 8.02 20.21
N THR A 97 36.98 8.40 19.61
CA THR A 97 37.22 8.32 18.17
C THR A 97 37.80 6.97 17.72
N GLU A 98 38.33 6.18 18.66
CA GLU A 98 38.95 4.87 18.43
C GLU A 98 38.45 3.86 19.49
N VAL A 99 38.38 2.58 19.11
CA VAL A 99 37.92 1.49 19.98
C VAL A 99 38.92 0.33 19.90
N PHE A 100 39.34 -0.20 21.05
CA PHE A 100 40.34 -1.26 21.15
C PHE A 100 39.71 -2.63 21.48
N PRO A 101 40.41 -3.74 21.18
CA PRO A 101 39.97 -5.08 21.61
C PRO A 101 39.75 -5.12 23.12
N THR A 102 38.70 -5.82 23.56
CA THR A 102 38.23 -5.95 24.97
C THR A 102 37.44 -4.76 25.55
N GLU A 103 37.36 -3.64 24.83
CA GLU A 103 36.52 -2.51 25.26
C GLU A 103 35.03 -2.80 25.03
N ARG A 104 34.19 -2.28 25.93
CA ARG A 104 32.73 -2.33 25.79
C ARG A 104 32.25 -1.03 25.18
N VAL A 105 31.65 -1.12 24.01
CA VAL A 105 31.00 0.02 23.34
C VAL A 105 29.49 -0.04 23.51
N THR A 106 28.87 1.12 23.58
CA THR A 106 27.41 1.27 23.50
C THR A 106 27.07 1.92 22.17
N LEU A 107 26.26 1.23 21.39
CA LEU A 107 25.76 1.73 20.12
C LEU A 107 24.36 2.30 20.32
N ARG A 108 24.09 3.43 19.70
CA ARG A 108 22.76 4.04 19.63
C ARG A 108 22.26 3.94 18.21
N CYS A 109 21.15 3.23 18.04
CA CYS A 109 20.39 3.22 16.79
C CYS A 109 19.26 4.25 16.90
N ILE A 110 19.17 5.15 15.93
CA ILE A 110 18.09 6.12 15.79
C ILE A 110 17.43 5.86 14.45
N ILE A 111 16.11 5.67 14.45
CA ILE A 111 15.31 5.57 13.24
C ILE A 111 14.53 6.87 13.16
N GLU A 112 14.85 7.72 12.19
CA GLU A 112 14.08 8.94 11.94
C GLU A 112 12.82 8.56 11.15
N GLY A 113 11.68 8.47 11.83
CA GLY A 113 10.39 8.31 11.18
C GLY A 113 9.83 9.67 10.78
N SER A 114 9.43 9.83 9.52
CA SER A 114 8.57 10.95 9.12
C SER A 114 7.24 10.82 9.87
N SER A 115 7.09 11.58 10.95
CA SER A 115 5.81 11.80 11.61
C SER A 115 5.17 13.00 10.94
N THR A 116 4.21 12.74 10.06
CA THR A 116 3.22 13.73 9.61
C THR A 116 1.86 13.28 10.10
#